data_AF-A0AAU0Y8A6-F1
#
_entry.id   AF-A0AAU0Y8A6-F1
#
_cell.length_a   1.000
_cell.length_b   1.000
_cell.length_c   1.000
_cell.angle_alpha   90.00
_cell.angle_beta   90.00
_cell.angle_gamma   90.00
#
_symmetry.space_group_name_H-M   'P 1'
#
loop_
_entity.id
_entity.type
_entity.pdbx_description
1 polymer ?
#
loop_
_entity_poly.entity_id
_entity_poly.type
_entity_poly.pdbx_seq_one_letter_code
_entity_poly.pdbx_strand_id
1 'polypeptide(L)'
;MYGVESTAHVDIAAEMRERAGAFLRYAADVEPLVRRPAIEAVGLFLGDGDLAVRTLAHRLTAENGIVERLLVVRTMAGLPARLPSTRPAVTAWLDALADDVTDPPIDTPTRLAALTYRAFASSDRIDADLVPRATALLREITRTPGAVELCDGCRRCRSKSYVRGRETPPGPRAEHLAATCFDPHHPWPEHSPISSVLRSLHAALGDRAADRAALLTEQLTSADTATRYDAIEMAKDFPGSLPKT
;
A
#
# COMPACT_ATOMS: atom_id res chain seq x y z
N MET A 1 -44.19 17.29 -4.09
CA MET A 1 -43.44 17.43 -2.82
C MET A 1 -41.99 17.11 -3.15
N TYR A 2 -41.17 18.13 -3.38
CA TYR A 2 -39.76 17.95 -3.74
C TYR A 2 -38.96 17.74 -2.46
N GLY A 3 -38.30 16.59 -2.32
CA GLY A 3 -37.39 16.33 -1.20
C GLY A 3 -36.16 17.24 -1.34
N VAL A 4 -35.90 18.05 -0.33
CA VAL A 4 -34.67 18.85 -0.27
C VAL A 4 -33.52 17.89 0.01
N GLU A 5 -32.57 17.82 -0.91
CA GLU A 5 -31.38 17.00 -0.80
C GLU A 5 -30.59 17.44 0.46
N SER A 6 -30.24 16.48 1.33
CA SER A 6 -29.60 16.78 2.61
C SER A 6 -28.19 17.32 2.41
N THR A 7 -27.96 18.58 2.78
CA THR A 7 -26.63 19.22 2.77
C THR A 7 -25.79 18.89 4.00
N ALA A 8 -26.30 18.10 4.94
CA ALA A 8 -25.60 17.77 6.19
C ALA A 8 -24.19 17.21 5.96
N HIS A 9 -23.98 16.47 4.86
CA HIS A 9 -22.66 15.97 4.49
C HIS A 9 -21.66 17.07 4.09
N VAL A 10 -22.15 18.15 3.46
CA VAL A 10 -21.36 19.34 3.09
C VAL A 10 -20.99 20.14 4.34
N ASP A 11 -21.95 20.32 5.25
CA ASP A 11 -21.77 21.07 6.50
C ASP A 11 -20.76 20.37 7.42
N ILE A 12 -20.89 19.06 7.61
CA ILE A 12 -19.91 18.26 8.37
C ILE A 12 -18.53 18.32 7.72
N ALA A 13 -18.43 18.23 6.39
CA ALA A 13 -17.15 18.35 5.70
C ALA A 13 -16.51 19.73 5.89
N ALA A 14 -17.30 20.81 5.95
CA ALA A 14 -16.81 22.16 6.24
C ALA A 14 -16.25 22.26 7.67
N GLU A 15 -16.96 21.75 8.67
CA GLU A 15 -16.49 21.71 10.06
C GLU A 15 -15.18 20.90 10.21
N MET A 16 -15.09 19.75 9.53
CA MET A 16 -13.87 18.93 9.53
C MET A 16 -12.69 19.65 8.88
N ARG A 17 -12.92 20.46 7.83
CA ARG A 17 -11.89 21.29 7.19
C ARG A 17 -11.42 22.42 8.09
N GLU A 18 -12.32 23.07 8.83
CA GLU A 18 -11.97 24.12 9.80
C GLU A 18 -11.00 23.58 10.86
N ARG A 19 -11.18 22.31 11.25
CA ARG A 19 -10.32 21.62 12.23
C ARG A 19 -9.12 20.91 11.60
N ALA A 20 -8.90 21.03 10.30
CA ALA A 20 -7.86 20.27 9.60
C ALA A 20 -6.43 20.56 10.12
N GLY A 21 -6.19 21.72 10.71
CA GLY A 21 -4.93 22.05 11.37
C GLY A 21 -4.56 21.10 12.52
N ALA A 22 -5.56 20.49 13.20
CA ALA A 22 -5.29 19.49 14.23
C ALA A 22 -4.69 18.20 13.67
N PHE A 23 -5.08 17.80 12.45
CA PHE A 23 -4.54 16.61 11.80
C PHE A 23 -3.06 16.76 11.45
N LEU A 24 -2.58 17.97 11.15
CA LEU A 24 -1.15 18.22 10.96
C LEU A 24 -0.33 17.85 12.21
N ARG A 25 -0.85 18.18 13.39
CA ARG A 25 -0.20 17.84 14.66
C ARG A 25 -0.30 16.34 14.94
N TYR A 26 -1.47 15.73 14.76
CA TYR A 26 -1.67 14.31 15.01
C TYR A 26 -0.91 13.42 14.02
N ALA A 27 -0.67 13.88 12.79
CA ALA A 27 0.16 13.18 11.81
C ALA A 27 1.65 13.12 12.21
N ALA A 28 2.06 13.80 13.28
CA ALA A 28 3.38 13.70 13.88
C ALA A 28 3.35 13.13 15.31
N ASP A 29 2.21 12.58 15.75
CA ASP A 29 2.07 11.98 17.07
C ASP A 29 3.01 10.78 17.24
N VAL A 30 3.45 10.50 18.47
CA VAL A 30 4.31 9.35 18.75
C VAL A 30 3.55 8.02 18.59
N GLU A 31 2.25 8.01 18.90
CA GLU A 31 1.40 6.83 18.88
C GLU A 31 0.93 6.53 17.44
N PRO A 32 1.32 5.39 16.84
CA PRO A 32 0.92 5.04 15.49
C PRO A 32 -0.60 4.99 15.29
N LEU A 33 -1.36 4.57 16.30
CA LEU A 33 -2.82 4.50 16.23
C LEU A 33 -3.49 5.87 16.14
N VAL A 34 -2.83 6.94 16.60
CA VAL A 34 -3.27 8.33 16.42
C VAL A 34 -2.77 8.86 15.08
N ARG A 35 -1.51 8.55 14.74
CA ARG A 35 -0.83 9.09 13.57
C ARG A 35 -1.41 8.61 12.25
N ARG A 36 -1.73 7.31 12.12
CA ARG A 36 -2.29 6.71 10.89
C ARG A 36 -3.57 7.39 10.41
N PRO A 37 -4.66 7.47 11.21
CA PRO A 37 -5.88 8.14 10.76
C PRO A 37 -5.65 9.63 10.51
N ALA A 38 -4.71 10.27 11.20
CA ALA A 38 -4.37 11.67 10.96
C ALA A 38 -3.67 11.90 9.61
N ILE A 39 -2.80 10.98 9.16
CA ILE A 39 -2.19 11.01 7.83
C ILE A 39 -3.30 11.02 6.76
N GLU A 40 -4.27 10.11 6.86
CA GLU A 40 -5.40 10.06 5.92
C GLU A 40 -6.26 11.33 5.99
N ALA A 41 -6.53 11.81 7.20
CA ALA A 41 -7.30 13.03 7.43
C ALA A 41 -6.63 14.27 6.81
N VAL A 42 -5.30 14.36 6.77
CA VAL A 42 -4.58 15.39 6.01
C VAL A 42 -4.94 15.31 4.53
N GLY A 43 -4.94 14.11 3.93
CA GLY A 43 -5.32 13.90 2.54
C GLY A 43 -6.78 14.25 2.24
N LEU A 44 -7.69 14.00 3.18
CA LEU A 44 -9.12 14.20 3.02
C LEU A 44 -9.59 15.63 3.29
N PHE A 45 -9.04 16.29 4.32
CA PHE A 45 -9.59 17.52 4.86
C PHE A 45 -8.69 18.75 4.72
N LEU A 46 -7.38 18.61 4.51
CA LEU A 46 -6.53 19.79 4.37
C LEU A 46 -6.78 20.47 3.02
N GLY A 47 -7.35 21.68 3.05
CA GLY A 47 -7.70 22.43 1.83
C GLY A 47 -6.50 22.99 1.07
N ASP A 48 -5.42 23.31 1.77
CA ASP A 48 -4.17 23.79 1.17
C ASP A 48 -3.39 22.61 0.57
N GLY A 49 -3.42 22.51 -0.75
CA GLY A 49 -2.79 21.41 -1.50
C GLY A 49 -1.27 21.41 -1.39
N ASP A 50 -0.63 22.57 -1.40
CA ASP A 50 0.82 22.67 -1.32
C ASP A 50 1.30 22.28 0.07
N LEU A 51 0.57 22.71 1.12
CA LEU A 51 0.83 22.28 2.48
C LEU A 51 0.58 20.79 2.67
N ALA A 52 -0.47 20.22 2.07
CA ALA A 52 -0.74 18.79 2.12
C ALA A 52 0.39 17.96 1.50
N VAL A 53 0.83 18.33 0.29
CA VAL A 53 1.95 17.66 -0.39
C VAL A 53 3.22 17.76 0.46
N ARG A 54 3.59 18.96 0.93
CA ARG A 54 4.80 19.11 1.76
C ARG A 54 4.72 18.31 3.06
N THR A 55 3.56 18.30 3.71
CA THR A 55 3.37 17.57 4.97
C THR A 55 3.52 16.07 4.77
N LEU A 56 2.85 15.51 3.76
CA LEU A 56 2.93 14.08 3.46
C LEU A 56 4.35 13.67 3.02
N ALA A 57 4.99 14.45 2.15
CA ALA A 57 6.38 14.18 1.75
C ALA A 57 7.33 14.20 2.96
N HIS A 58 7.17 15.17 3.86
CA HIS A 58 7.93 15.23 5.10
C HIS A 58 7.60 14.08 6.06
N ARG A 59 6.38 13.53 6.04
CA ARG A 59 6.04 12.33 6.83
C ARG A 59 6.69 11.09 6.30
N LEU A 60 6.74 10.90 4.98
CA LEU A 60 7.41 9.73 4.41
C LEU A 60 8.85 9.59 4.93
N THR A 61 9.60 10.69 5.02
CA THR A 61 11.00 10.68 5.47
C THR A 61 11.17 10.49 6.97
N ALA A 62 10.15 10.79 7.78
CA ALA A 62 10.20 10.65 9.24
C ALA A 62 9.67 9.30 9.74
N GLU A 63 8.87 8.60 8.94
CA GLU A 63 8.35 7.29 9.33
C GLU A 63 9.42 6.21 9.22
N ASN A 64 9.46 5.32 10.21
CA ASN A 64 10.28 4.10 10.20
C ASN A 64 9.43 2.85 9.92
N GLY A 65 8.12 2.93 10.13
CA GLY A 65 7.19 1.82 9.94
C GLY A 65 6.72 1.72 8.49
N ILE A 66 6.70 0.48 7.97
CA ILE A 66 6.30 0.24 6.58
C ILE A 66 4.83 0.63 6.32
N VAL A 67 3.94 0.35 7.28
CA VAL A 67 2.51 0.64 7.15
C VAL A 67 2.28 2.13 6.96
N GLU A 68 2.94 2.96 7.76
CA GLU A 68 2.83 4.41 7.71
C GLU A 68 3.40 4.97 6.41
N ARG A 69 4.55 4.47 5.94
CA ARG A 69 5.13 4.88 4.65
C ARG A 69 4.20 4.60 3.48
N LEU A 70 3.67 3.38 3.41
CA LEU A 70 2.71 2.99 2.39
C LEU A 70 1.44 3.85 2.47
N LEU A 71 1.03 4.26 3.68
CA LEU A 71 -0.19 5.03 3.92
C LEU A 71 -0.01 6.46 3.43
N VAL A 72 1.16 7.04 3.67
CA VAL A 72 1.56 8.33 3.13
C VAL A 72 1.53 8.32 1.60
N VAL A 73 2.08 7.28 0.96
CA VAL A 73 2.07 7.18 -0.51
C VAL A 73 0.63 7.09 -1.05
N ARG A 74 -0.21 6.22 -0.46
CA ARG A 74 -1.63 6.10 -0.83
C ARG A 74 -2.37 7.43 -0.67
N THR A 75 -2.15 8.10 0.47
CA THR A 75 -2.80 9.37 0.79
C THR A 75 -2.37 10.47 -0.18
N MET A 76 -1.08 10.56 -0.48
CA MET A 76 -0.53 11.51 -1.46
C MET A 76 -1.16 11.28 -2.85
N ALA A 77 -1.22 10.02 -3.29
CA ALA A 77 -1.78 9.65 -4.58
C ALA A 77 -3.27 9.99 -4.73
N GLY A 78 -4.02 10.07 -3.61
CA GLY A 78 -5.42 10.48 -3.60
C GLY A 78 -5.66 11.99 -3.71
N LEU A 79 -4.66 12.82 -3.40
CA LEU A 79 -4.81 14.29 -3.39
C LEU A 79 -5.35 14.86 -4.72
N PRO A 80 -4.88 14.45 -5.92
CA PRO A 80 -5.32 15.06 -7.17
C PRO A 80 -6.81 14.88 -7.49
N ALA A 81 -7.46 13.87 -6.91
CA ALA A 81 -8.90 13.66 -7.08
C ALA A 81 -9.72 14.76 -6.39
N ARG A 82 -9.21 15.30 -5.26
CA ARG A 82 -9.85 16.36 -4.48
C ARG A 82 -9.29 17.75 -4.79
N LEU A 83 -7.98 17.84 -5.01
CA LEU A 83 -7.23 19.07 -5.25
C LEU A 83 -6.46 18.94 -6.58
N PRO A 84 -7.10 19.18 -7.74
CA PRO A 84 -6.49 18.95 -9.04
C PRO A 84 -5.17 19.68 -9.29
N SER A 85 -4.97 20.84 -8.65
CA SER A 85 -3.72 21.62 -8.72
C SER A 85 -2.50 20.87 -8.18
N THR A 86 -2.69 19.88 -7.29
CA THR A 86 -1.61 19.08 -6.72
C THR A 86 -1.04 18.04 -7.69
N ARG A 87 -1.74 17.75 -8.80
CA ARG A 87 -1.38 16.68 -9.75
C ARG A 87 0.08 16.73 -10.20
N PRO A 88 0.64 17.86 -10.67
CA PRO A 88 2.03 17.89 -11.13
C PRO A 88 3.03 17.53 -10.03
N ALA A 89 2.81 18.04 -8.82
CA ALA A 89 3.69 17.79 -7.67
C ALA A 89 3.61 16.32 -7.22
N VAL A 90 2.40 15.76 -7.15
CA VAL A 90 2.16 14.36 -6.78
C VAL A 90 2.79 13.41 -7.81
N THR A 91 2.62 13.67 -9.11
CA THR A 91 3.22 12.85 -10.18
C THR A 91 4.74 12.87 -10.08
N ALA A 92 5.37 14.04 -10.00
CA ALA A 92 6.82 14.16 -9.88
C ALA A 92 7.37 13.45 -8.63
N TRP A 93 6.64 13.53 -7.52
CA TRP A 93 7.01 12.85 -6.27
C TRP A 93 6.91 11.32 -6.37
N LEU A 94 5.85 10.79 -6.98
CA LEU A 94 5.71 9.35 -7.22
C LEU A 94 6.78 8.82 -8.18
N ASP A 95 7.12 9.58 -9.23
CA ASP A 95 8.20 9.22 -10.16
C ASP A 95 9.55 9.13 -9.45
N ALA A 96 9.91 10.14 -8.67
CA ALA A 96 11.17 10.16 -7.91
C ALA A 96 11.30 8.96 -6.95
N LEU A 97 10.20 8.56 -6.29
CA LEU A 97 10.17 7.40 -5.42
C LEU A 97 10.26 6.08 -6.19
N ALA A 98 9.51 5.93 -7.28
CA ALA A 98 9.49 4.70 -8.07
C ALA A 98 10.85 4.43 -8.76
N ASP A 99 11.56 5.50 -9.12
CA ASP A 99 12.86 5.45 -9.77
C ASP A 99 14.04 5.42 -8.78
N ASP A 100 13.76 5.49 -7.46
CA ASP A 100 14.76 5.45 -6.37
C ASP A 100 15.83 6.53 -6.47
N VAL A 101 15.43 7.73 -6.88
CA VAL A 101 16.33 8.88 -7.05
C VAL A 101 16.49 9.66 -5.73
N THR A 102 15.89 9.18 -4.64
CA THR A 102 15.95 9.80 -3.32
C THR A 102 17.25 9.47 -2.58
N ASP A 103 17.80 10.45 -1.87
CA ASP A 103 18.94 10.26 -0.97
C ASP A 103 18.51 10.61 0.48
N PRO A 104 18.48 9.64 1.42
CA PRO A 104 18.83 8.21 1.28
C PRO A 104 17.80 7.42 0.45
N PRO A 105 18.17 6.22 -0.06
CA PRO A 105 17.27 5.38 -0.84
C PRO A 105 16.07 4.93 -0.01
N ILE A 106 14.90 4.86 -0.66
CA ILE A 106 13.65 4.50 0.00
C ILE A 106 13.43 2.97 -0.08
N ASP A 107 12.74 2.39 0.90
CA ASP A 107 12.57 0.94 0.96
C ASP A 107 11.77 0.40 -0.25
N THR A 108 12.11 -0.82 -0.65
CA THR A 108 11.54 -1.50 -1.83
C THR A 108 10.00 -1.58 -1.82
N PRO A 109 9.32 -1.91 -0.69
CA PRO A 109 7.86 -1.83 -0.62
C PRO A 109 7.28 -0.44 -0.93
N THR A 110 7.89 0.63 -0.43
CA THR A 110 7.47 2.01 -0.71
C THR A 110 7.66 2.37 -2.18
N ARG A 111 8.76 1.90 -2.80
CA ARG A 111 8.99 2.04 -4.27
C ARG A 111 7.91 1.32 -5.07
N LEU A 112 7.51 0.11 -4.65
CA LEU A 112 6.43 -0.66 -5.28
C LEU A 112 5.08 0.07 -5.17
N ALA A 113 4.80 0.70 -4.03
CA ALA A 113 3.61 1.53 -3.86
C ALA A 113 3.62 2.74 -4.79
N ALA A 114 4.74 3.46 -4.87
CA ALA A 114 4.87 4.61 -5.77
C ALA A 114 4.64 4.21 -7.23
N LEU A 115 5.27 3.12 -7.69
CA LEU A 115 5.08 2.55 -9.02
C LEU A 115 3.61 2.20 -9.29
N THR A 116 2.94 1.59 -8.32
CA THR A 116 1.54 1.18 -8.41
C THR A 116 0.62 2.39 -8.56
N TYR A 117 0.75 3.39 -7.70
CA TYR A 117 -0.12 4.55 -7.74
C TYR A 117 0.17 5.48 -8.92
N ARG A 118 1.40 5.48 -9.45
CA ARG A 118 1.70 6.09 -10.76
C ARG A 118 0.90 5.46 -11.89
N ALA A 119 0.88 4.11 -11.95
CA ALA A 119 0.11 3.38 -12.96
C ALA A 119 -1.39 3.65 -12.82
N PHE A 120 -1.90 3.72 -11.59
CA PHE A 120 -3.30 4.05 -11.33
C PHE A 120 -3.66 5.47 -11.79
N ALA A 121 -2.81 6.46 -11.50
CA ALA A 121 -3.01 7.84 -11.95
C ALA A 121 -2.92 8.01 -13.49
N SER A 122 -2.32 7.03 -14.18
CA SER A 122 -2.08 7.04 -15.62
C SER A 122 -2.76 5.86 -16.31
N SER A 123 -3.94 5.42 -15.82
CA SER A 123 -4.62 4.20 -16.27
C SER A 123 -4.84 4.11 -17.78
N ASP A 124 -4.95 5.25 -18.46
CA ASP A 124 -5.11 5.31 -19.93
C ASP A 124 -3.82 4.97 -20.69
N ARG A 125 -2.67 4.91 -20.01
CA ARG A 125 -1.33 4.68 -20.59
C ARG A 125 -0.46 3.87 -19.62
N ILE A 126 -0.82 2.60 -19.44
CA ILE A 126 0.00 1.67 -18.67
C ILE A 126 1.23 1.28 -19.48
N ASP A 127 2.42 1.60 -18.99
CA ASP A 127 3.69 1.24 -19.61
C ASP A 127 3.84 -0.29 -19.73
N ALA A 128 4.54 -0.74 -20.77
CA ALA A 128 4.93 -2.12 -20.96
C ALA A 128 5.96 -2.58 -19.89
N ASP A 129 6.71 -1.66 -19.29
CA ASP A 129 7.72 -1.95 -18.26
C ASP A 129 7.14 -2.17 -16.85
N LEU A 130 5.86 -1.84 -16.63
CA LEU A 130 5.25 -1.82 -15.29
C LEU A 130 5.37 -3.17 -14.57
N VAL A 131 4.93 -4.26 -15.22
CA VAL A 131 4.96 -5.59 -14.62
C VAL A 131 6.38 -6.12 -14.43
N PRO A 132 7.30 -6.00 -15.41
CA PRO A 132 8.71 -6.30 -15.20
C PRO A 132 9.31 -5.57 -13.98
N ARG A 133 9.06 -4.27 -13.82
CA ARG A 133 9.55 -3.48 -12.69
C ARG A 133 8.92 -3.90 -11.36
N ALA A 134 7.60 -4.07 -11.31
CA ALA A 134 6.91 -4.54 -10.11
C ALA A 134 7.39 -5.93 -9.67
N THR A 135 7.62 -6.83 -10.63
CA THR A 135 8.17 -8.18 -10.40
C THR A 135 9.58 -8.11 -9.83
N ALA A 136 10.43 -7.22 -10.35
CA ALA A 136 11.78 -7.01 -9.82
C ALA A 136 11.77 -6.54 -8.36
N LEU A 137 10.91 -5.56 -8.04
CA LEU A 137 10.72 -5.07 -6.67
C LEU A 137 10.18 -6.16 -5.74
N LEU A 138 9.20 -6.96 -6.18
CA LEU A 138 8.69 -8.09 -5.39
C LEU A 138 9.75 -9.14 -5.06
N ARG A 139 10.63 -9.44 -6.02
CA ARG A 139 11.76 -10.35 -5.80
C ARG A 139 12.75 -9.79 -4.79
N GLU A 140 13.00 -8.49 -4.82
CA GLU A 140 13.87 -7.81 -3.86
C GLU A 140 13.27 -7.81 -2.46
N ILE A 141 11.97 -7.48 -2.31
CA ILE A 141 11.23 -7.59 -1.04
C ILE A 141 11.35 -9.01 -0.48
N THR A 142 11.21 -10.02 -1.34
CA THR A 142 11.28 -11.44 -0.95
C THR A 142 12.69 -11.88 -0.52
N ARG A 143 13.74 -11.24 -1.04
CA ARG A 143 15.14 -11.57 -0.71
C ARG A 143 15.62 -10.92 0.58
N THR A 144 15.05 -9.78 0.96
CA THR A 144 15.38 -9.12 2.22
C THR A 144 14.69 -9.87 3.36
N PRO A 145 15.41 -10.65 4.18
CA PRO A 145 14.79 -11.23 5.36
C PRO A 145 14.27 -10.07 6.22
N GLY A 146 12.96 -10.01 6.45
CA GLY A 146 12.37 -9.11 7.43
C GLY A 146 13.16 -9.25 8.73
N ALA A 147 13.51 -8.13 9.34
CA ALA A 147 14.28 -8.07 10.58
C ALA A 147 13.79 -9.19 11.51
N VAL A 148 14.68 -10.15 11.72
CA VAL A 148 14.39 -11.38 12.45
C VAL A 148 14.20 -10.97 13.90
N GLU A 149 12.97 -10.73 14.35
CA GLU A 149 12.65 -11.05 15.73
C GLU A 149 12.88 -12.56 15.84
N LEU A 150 13.92 -12.92 16.59
CA LEU A 150 14.29 -14.30 16.83
C LEU A 150 13.10 -14.96 17.53
N CYS A 151 12.32 -15.77 16.78
CA CYS A 151 11.35 -16.70 17.36
C CYS A 151 12.07 -17.54 18.42
N ASP A 152 11.83 -17.25 19.70
CA ASP A 152 12.35 -17.99 20.87
C ASP A 152 11.70 -19.39 20.98
N GLY A 153 11.83 -20.19 19.92
CA GLY A 153 11.54 -21.61 19.96
C GLY A 153 10.06 -21.99 20.05
N CYS A 154 9.15 -21.20 19.47
CA CYS A 154 7.72 -21.53 19.46
C CYS A 154 7.46 -22.90 18.77
N ARG A 155 6.39 -23.60 19.20
CA ARG A 155 6.06 -24.97 18.73
C ARG A 155 5.91 -25.08 17.20
N ARG A 156 5.52 -23.97 16.53
CA ARG A 156 5.39 -23.85 15.06
C ARG A 156 6.74 -23.69 14.34
N CYS A 157 7.75 -23.10 14.98
CA CYS A 157 9.12 -23.01 14.49
C CYS A 157 9.81 -24.41 14.50
N ARG A 158 9.36 -25.35 15.35
CA ARG A 158 9.88 -26.75 15.43
C ARG A 158 9.20 -27.75 14.50
N SER A 159 8.06 -27.42 13.91
CA SER A 159 7.38 -28.33 12.99
C SER A 159 8.07 -28.36 11.62
N LYS A 160 8.58 -29.54 11.24
CA LYS A 160 9.07 -29.83 9.88
C LYS A 160 7.97 -29.49 8.87
N SER A 161 8.20 -28.54 7.96
CA SER A 161 7.30 -28.36 6.83
C SER A 161 7.67 -29.35 5.73
N TYR A 162 6.72 -30.18 5.36
CA TYR A 162 6.84 -31.04 4.19
C TYR A 162 6.37 -30.26 2.97
N VAL A 163 7.30 -29.71 2.20
CA VAL A 163 7.01 -29.21 0.84
C VAL A 163 7.89 -30.01 -0.12
N ARG A 164 7.27 -30.82 -0.97
CA ARG A 164 7.90 -31.61 -2.06
C ARG A 164 9.02 -32.58 -1.64
N GLY A 165 8.83 -33.41 -0.61
CA GLY A 165 9.65 -34.60 -0.39
C GLY A 165 11.15 -34.38 -0.12
N ARG A 166 11.59 -33.14 0.14
CA ARG A 166 12.91 -32.84 0.69
C ARG A 166 12.76 -32.34 2.11
N GLU A 167 13.50 -32.96 3.03
CA GLU A 167 13.69 -32.40 4.36
C GLU A 167 14.56 -31.14 4.23
N THR A 168 13.95 -29.97 4.35
CA THR A 168 14.69 -28.71 4.50
C THR A 168 14.97 -28.51 5.99
N PRO A 169 16.21 -28.20 6.40
CA PRO A 169 16.50 -27.80 7.78
C PRO A 169 15.59 -26.64 8.21
N PRO A 170 15.15 -26.57 9.48
CA PRO A 170 14.35 -25.46 9.96
C PRO A 170 15.20 -24.17 9.92
N GLY A 171 15.05 -23.39 8.85
CA GLY A 171 15.52 -22.01 8.83
C GLY A 171 14.65 -21.16 9.75
N PRO A 172 15.19 -20.07 10.31
CA PRO A 172 14.40 -19.10 11.04
C PRO A 172 13.30 -18.58 10.11
N ARG A 173 12.05 -18.92 10.44
CA ARG A 173 10.90 -18.34 9.77
C ARG A 173 10.72 -16.95 10.37
N ALA A 174 10.69 -15.92 9.51
CA ALA A 174 10.26 -14.59 9.92
C ALA A 174 8.96 -14.73 10.72
N GLU A 175 8.92 -14.13 11.90
CA GLU A 175 7.73 -14.13 12.73
C GLU A 175 6.58 -13.59 11.89
N HIS A 176 5.44 -14.30 11.96
CA HIS A 176 4.20 -13.80 11.42
C HIS A 176 3.82 -12.60 12.26
N LEU A 177 4.29 -11.41 11.88
CA LEU A 177 3.55 -10.20 12.18
C LEU A 177 2.19 -10.44 11.54
N ALA A 178 1.18 -10.66 12.38
CA ALA A 178 -0.15 -10.22 12.02
C ALA A 178 0.04 -8.74 11.68
N ALA A 179 0.21 -8.43 10.39
CA ALA A 179 0.38 -7.07 9.94
C ALA A 179 -0.79 -6.31 10.53
N THR A 180 -0.51 -5.27 11.33
CA THR A 180 -1.56 -4.31 11.65
C THR A 180 -2.09 -3.85 10.30
N CYS A 181 -3.32 -4.24 9.96
CA CYS A 181 -3.89 -4.12 8.62
C CYS A 181 -3.50 -2.77 8.01
N PHE A 182 -2.94 -2.81 6.81
CA PHE A 182 -2.58 -1.59 6.10
C PHE A 182 -3.85 -0.87 5.62
N ASP A 183 -4.91 -1.62 5.31
CA ASP A 183 -6.25 -1.10 5.05
C ASP A 183 -7.25 -1.49 6.17
N PRO A 184 -7.59 -0.57 7.09
CA PRO A 184 -8.58 -0.84 8.14
C PRO A 184 -10.02 -0.95 7.60
N HIS A 185 -10.27 -0.60 6.33
CA HIS A 185 -11.59 -0.66 5.70
C HIS A 185 -11.80 -1.89 4.82
N HIS A 186 -10.79 -2.76 4.69
CA HIS A 186 -10.92 -3.96 3.87
C HIS A 186 -11.64 -5.10 4.63
N PRO A 187 -12.62 -5.79 4.00
CA PRO A 187 -13.41 -6.84 4.64
C PRO A 187 -12.61 -8.12 4.98
N TRP A 188 -11.37 -8.23 4.51
CA TRP A 188 -10.47 -9.35 4.84
C TRP A 188 -9.19 -8.84 5.50
N PRO A 189 -8.69 -9.55 6.53
CA PRO A 189 -7.41 -9.22 7.14
C PRO A 189 -6.29 -9.39 6.10
N GLU A 190 -5.48 -8.35 5.93
CA GLU A 190 -4.28 -8.42 5.11
C GLU A 190 -3.19 -9.12 5.89
N HIS A 191 -2.54 -10.11 5.28
CA HIS A 191 -1.44 -10.81 5.93
C HIS A 191 -0.12 -10.08 5.72
N SER A 192 0.06 -9.43 4.56
CA SER A 192 1.25 -8.67 4.19
C SER A 192 0.94 -7.17 4.05
N PRO A 193 1.83 -6.26 4.50
CA PRO A 193 1.61 -4.82 4.40
C PRO A 193 1.52 -4.32 2.95
N ILE A 194 2.02 -5.07 1.96
CA ILE A 194 1.96 -4.70 0.54
C ILE A 194 0.71 -5.21 -0.19
N SER A 195 -0.19 -5.91 0.49
CA SER A 195 -1.31 -6.60 -0.18
C SER A 195 -2.35 -5.66 -0.77
N SER A 196 -2.65 -4.54 -0.10
CA SER A 196 -3.44 -3.44 -0.64
C SER A 196 -2.84 -2.83 -1.92
N VAL A 197 -1.51 -2.67 -1.93
CA VAL A 197 -0.73 -2.12 -3.04
C VAL A 197 -0.84 -3.09 -4.21
N LEU A 198 -0.61 -4.38 -3.98
CA LEU A 198 -0.73 -5.40 -5.02
C LEU A 198 -2.15 -5.51 -5.57
N ARG A 199 -3.19 -5.42 -4.73
CA ARG A 199 -4.58 -5.34 -5.21
C ARG A 199 -4.82 -4.11 -6.08
N SER A 200 -4.30 -2.96 -5.68
CA SER A 200 -4.38 -1.72 -6.46
C SER A 200 -3.65 -1.85 -7.80
N LEU A 201 -2.52 -2.58 -7.84
CA LEU A 201 -1.79 -2.87 -9.08
C LEU A 201 -2.58 -3.83 -9.99
N HIS A 202 -3.20 -4.89 -9.43
CA HIS A 202 -4.10 -5.76 -10.19
C HIS A 202 -5.29 -4.99 -10.76
N ALA A 203 -5.87 -4.08 -9.99
CA ALA A 203 -6.96 -3.22 -10.44
C ALA A 203 -6.50 -2.28 -11.56
N ALA A 204 -5.32 -1.66 -11.43
CA ALA A 204 -4.74 -0.81 -12.46
C ALA A 204 -4.49 -1.58 -13.77
N LEU A 205 -4.07 -2.84 -13.70
CA LEU A 205 -3.85 -3.69 -14.88
C LEU A 205 -5.16 -4.08 -15.61
N GLY A 206 -6.32 -4.02 -14.94
CA GLY A 206 -7.64 -4.27 -15.54
C GLY A 206 -7.70 -5.60 -16.32
N ASP A 207 -7.98 -5.50 -17.62
CA ASP A 207 -8.16 -6.65 -18.52
C ASP A 207 -6.84 -7.23 -19.07
N ARG A 208 -5.67 -6.71 -18.65
CA ARG A 208 -4.35 -7.24 -19.02
C ARG A 208 -4.08 -8.58 -18.31
N ALA A 209 -4.80 -9.62 -18.70
CA ALA A 209 -4.81 -10.92 -18.03
C ALA A 209 -3.42 -11.58 -17.97
N ALA A 210 -2.62 -11.46 -19.03
CA ALA A 210 -1.26 -12.00 -19.06
C ALA A 210 -0.35 -11.32 -18.01
N ASP A 211 -0.45 -10.00 -17.89
CA ASP A 211 0.31 -9.20 -16.93
C ASP A 211 -0.12 -9.48 -15.48
N ARG A 212 -1.44 -9.58 -15.24
CA ARG A 212 -1.99 -9.99 -13.94
C ARG A 212 -1.54 -11.42 -13.57
N ALA A 213 -1.54 -12.35 -14.52
CA ALA A 213 -1.07 -13.72 -14.29
C ALA A 213 0.42 -13.78 -13.97
N ALA A 214 1.25 -12.99 -14.64
CA ALA A 214 2.68 -12.89 -14.36
C ALA A 214 2.93 -12.35 -12.94
N LEU A 215 2.25 -11.26 -12.57
CA LEU A 215 2.34 -10.68 -11.22
C LEU A 215 1.84 -11.64 -10.14
N LEU A 216 0.74 -12.37 -10.40
CA LEU A 216 0.19 -13.36 -9.49
C LEU A 216 1.14 -14.55 -9.30
N THR A 217 1.77 -15.01 -10.38
CA THR A 217 2.77 -16.08 -10.33
C THR A 217 3.93 -15.69 -9.44
N GLU A 218 4.45 -14.46 -9.59
CA GLU A 218 5.55 -13.98 -8.73
C GLU A 218 5.15 -13.99 -7.25
N GLN A 219 3.96 -13.46 -6.91
CA GLN A 219 3.48 -13.45 -5.52
C GLN A 219 3.31 -14.87 -4.94
N LEU A 220 2.74 -15.80 -5.72
CA LEU A 220 2.57 -17.19 -5.31
C LEU A 220 3.91 -17.93 -5.11
N THR A 221 4.98 -17.47 -5.78
CA THR A 221 6.34 -18.00 -5.60
C THR A 221 7.17 -17.28 -4.54
N SER A 222 6.64 -16.22 -3.91
CA SER A 222 7.36 -15.48 -2.86
C SER A 222 7.75 -16.39 -1.69
N ALA A 223 8.93 -16.16 -1.11
CA ALA A 223 9.37 -16.79 0.13
C ALA A 223 8.54 -16.31 1.35
N ASP A 224 7.99 -15.09 1.27
CA ASP A 224 7.09 -14.57 2.30
C ASP A 224 5.76 -15.31 2.27
N THR A 225 5.39 -15.88 3.42
CA THR A 225 4.17 -16.68 3.56
C THR A 225 2.92 -15.82 3.53
N ALA A 226 2.99 -14.60 4.08
CA ALA A 226 1.88 -13.66 4.07
C ALA A 226 1.51 -13.24 2.64
N THR A 227 2.50 -12.85 1.84
CA THR A 227 2.34 -12.51 0.42
C THR A 227 1.74 -13.68 -0.38
N ARG A 228 2.16 -14.93 -0.12
CA ARG A 228 1.54 -16.11 -0.77
C ARG A 228 0.09 -16.31 -0.38
N TYR A 229 -0.27 -16.14 0.89
CA TYR A 229 -1.65 -16.25 1.34
C TYR A 229 -2.55 -15.21 0.69
N ASP A 230 -2.11 -13.95 0.68
CA ASP A 230 -2.85 -12.87 0.04
C ASP A 230 -3.00 -13.09 -1.47
N ALA A 231 -1.98 -13.66 -2.13
CA ALA A 231 -2.05 -14.03 -3.55
C ALA A 231 -3.05 -15.16 -3.84
N ILE A 232 -3.18 -16.15 -2.95
CA ILE A 232 -4.20 -17.21 -3.08
C ILE A 232 -5.61 -16.61 -3.04
N GLU A 233 -5.83 -15.63 -2.16
CA GLU A 233 -7.10 -14.92 -2.08
C GLU A 233 -7.36 -14.08 -3.34
N MET A 234 -6.37 -13.30 -3.79
CA MET A 234 -6.49 -12.51 -5.02
C MET A 234 -6.71 -13.36 -6.28
N ALA A 235 -6.19 -14.60 -6.31
CA ALA A 235 -6.38 -15.52 -7.42
C ALA A 235 -7.85 -15.90 -7.64
N LYS A 236 -8.70 -15.81 -6.60
CA LYS A 236 -10.14 -16.10 -6.71
C LYS A 236 -10.88 -15.10 -7.61
N ASP A 237 -10.34 -13.89 -7.74
CA ASP A 237 -10.89 -12.83 -8.58
C ASP A 237 -10.33 -12.85 -10.02
N PHE A 238 -9.60 -13.91 -10.39
CA PHE A 238 -9.07 -14.14 -11.74
C PHE A 238 -9.98 -15.12 -12.53
N PRO A 239 -10.39 -14.85 -13.78
CA PRO A 239 -9.90 -13.82 -14.71
C PRO A 239 -10.58 -12.44 -14.58
N GLY A 240 -11.60 -12.34 -13.76
CA GLY A 240 -12.36 -11.15 -13.44
C GLY A 240 -13.57 -11.59 -12.63
N SER A 241 -14.10 -10.71 -11.78
CA SER A 241 -15.38 -10.96 -11.11
C SER A 241 -16.39 -11.40 -12.17
N LEU A 242 -16.92 -12.62 -12.06
CA LEU A 242 -18.06 -13.01 -12.88
C LEU A 242 -19.13 -11.91 -12.72
N PRO A 243 -19.78 -11.46 -13.80
CA PRO A 243 -20.87 -10.52 -13.67
C PRO A 243 -21.85 -11.10 -12.65
N LYS A 244 -22.12 -10.35 -11.58
CA LYS A 244 -23.18 -10.69 -10.64
C LYS A 244 -24.49 -10.55 -11.41
N THR A 245 -24.98 -11.66 -11.95
CA THR A 245 -26.35 -11.79 -12.48
C THR A 245 -27.36 -11.77 -11.35
#